data_AF-A0A3D0FQR7-F1
#
_entry.id   AF-A0A3D0FQR7-F1
#
_cell.length_a   1.000
_cell.length_b   1.000
_cell.length_c   1.000
_cell.angle_alpha   90.00
_cell.angle_beta   90.00
_cell.angle_gamma   90.00
#
_symmetry.space_group_name_H-M   'P 1'
#
loop_
_entity.id
_entity.type
_entity.pdbx_description
1 polymer ?
#
loop_
_entity_poly.entity_id
_entity_poly.type
_entity_poly.pdbx_seq_one_letter_code
_entity_poly.pdbx_strand_id
1 'polypeptide(L)'
;VDKSGYHLIILAKNNIGYHNLCKIVSASYIDGYYFRPRIDRQLLEQYHEGLIVCSACLGGELPQLIMAGKINEAEATIRWYKKIFGDDYYIELQRHQTTDPQGDKEVFQRQQEVNPVLIDLARQTGTKIIASNDVHFVRKDDATAHDILICLNTGNKLTDANRMHYTREEWLKKPEMMAQIFSDIPEAISNTQEIVNKVEIYDIDSQPIMPMFDIPADFGTVELYKQKFTEQDLFDEFTRDEHGNVVMSEEAAQKKIKVLGGYDKLYRIKLEADYLNKLTWQGAKERYGEELNDELKERIIFELHIMKTMGFPGYFLIVQDYIRAAREELDVSVGP
;
A
#
# COMPACT_ATOMS: atom_id res chain seq x y z
N VAL A 1 24.06 10.33 18.52
CA VAL A 1 23.10 9.36 17.96
C VAL A 1 22.14 10.14 17.07
N ASP A 2 22.16 9.89 15.75
CA ASP A 2 21.40 10.67 14.78
C ASP A 2 19.90 10.35 14.82
N LYS A 3 19.13 11.16 15.55
CA LYS A 3 17.65 11.12 15.55
C LYS A 3 17.06 12.09 14.51
N SER A 4 17.89 12.62 13.60
CA SER A 4 17.47 13.66 12.66
C SER A 4 16.67 13.09 11.48
N GLY A 5 15.91 13.98 10.87
CA GLY A 5 15.03 13.75 9.75
C GLY A 5 14.08 14.93 9.61
N TYR A 6 13.63 15.17 8.39
CA TYR A 6 12.64 16.20 8.10
C TYR A 6 11.30 15.56 7.80
N HIS A 7 10.21 16.25 8.15
CA HIS A 7 8.88 15.86 7.71
C HIS A 7 8.69 16.23 6.23
N LEU A 8 7.92 15.42 5.52
CA LEU A 8 7.51 15.66 4.14
C LEU A 8 6.13 15.04 3.94
N ILE A 9 5.22 15.75 3.26
CA ILE A 9 3.91 15.22 2.91
C ILE A 9 3.96 14.74 1.47
N ILE A 10 3.53 13.50 1.24
CA ILE A 10 3.47 12.87 -0.08
C ILE A 10 2.07 12.31 -0.27
N LEU A 11 1.41 12.72 -1.35
CA LEU A 11 0.06 12.29 -1.70
C LEU A 11 0.11 11.51 -3.02
N ALA A 12 -0.62 10.40 -3.09
CA ALA A 12 -0.80 9.65 -4.33
C ALA A 12 -1.88 10.32 -5.19
N LYS A 13 -1.48 10.85 -6.34
CA LYS A 13 -2.39 11.51 -7.31
C LYS A 13 -3.24 10.50 -8.08
N ASN A 14 -2.70 9.31 -8.34
CA ASN A 14 -3.36 8.27 -9.12
C ASN A 14 -2.81 6.87 -8.75
N ASN A 15 -3.24 5.83 -9.46
CA ASN A 15 -2.85 4.45 -9.18
C ASN A 15 -1.32 4.23 -9.28
N ILE A 16 -0.63 4.91 -10.21
CA ILE A 16 0.83 4.85 -10.32
C ILE A 16 1.47 5.45 -9.06
N GLY A 17 1.00 6.64 -8.65
CA GLY A 17 1.42 7.28 -7.41
C GLY A 17 1.20 6.41 -6.17
N TYR A 18 0.08 5.69 -6.08
CA TYR A 18 -0.19 4.76 -4.99
C TYR A 18 0.85 3.65 -4.91
N HIS A 19 1.15 2.98 -6.03
CA HIS A 19 2.16 1.93 -6.08
C HIS A 19 3.56 2.46 -5.75
N ASN A 20 3.91 3.64 -6.26
CA ASN A 20 5.16 4.33 -5.95
C ASN A 20 5.26 4.66 -4.45
N LEU A 21 4.17 5.16 -3.85
CA LEU A 21 4.11 5.42 -2.41
C LEU A 21 4.28 4.13 -1.60
N CYS A 22 3.66 3.01 -2.00
CA CYS A 22 3.86 1.71 -1.37
C CYS A 22 5.34 1.25 -1.44
N LYS A 23 6.03 1.49 -2.56
CA LYS A 23 7.46 1.20 -2.71
C LYS A 23 8.32 2.08 -1.81
N ILE A 24 8.05 3.39 -1.77
CA ILE A 24 8.73 4.35 -0.89
C ILE A 24 8.57 3.93 0.58
N VAL A 25 7.35 3.63 1.02
CA VAL A 25 7.09 3.18 2.40
C VAL A 25 7.83 1.86 2.67
N SER A 26 7.79 0.90 1.76
CA SER A 26 8.47 -0.39 1.94
C SER A 26 9.99 -0.23 2.07
N ALA A 27 10.62 0.53 1.17
CA ALA A 27 12.06 0.81 1.23
C ALA A 27 12.45 1.60 2.50
N SER A 28 11.58 2.49 2.99
CA SER A 28 11.83 3.23 4.24
C SER A 28 11.94 2.33 5.47
N TYR A 29 11.26 1.17 5.47
CA TYR A 29 11.34 0.17 6.54
C TYR A 29 12.45 -0.86 6.32
N ILE A 30 12.71 -1.25 5.08
CA ILE A 30 13.71 -2.30 4.77
C ILE A 30 15.13 -1.71 4.80
N ASP A 31 15.34 -0.57 4.13
CA ASP A 31 16.67 0.00 3.90
C ASP A 31 16.89 1.29 4.71
N GLY A 32 15.83 2.07 4.93
CA GLY A 32 15.90 3.40 5.56
C GLY A 32 15.73 3.42 7.08
N TYR A 33 15.44 2.26 7.70
CA TYR A 33 15.04 2.21 9.10
C TYR A 33 16.23 2.44 10.03
N TYR A 34 16.09 3.43 10.92
CA TYR A 34 17.01 3.62 12.03
C TYR A 34 16.25 3.69 13.35
N PHE A 35 15.88 4.89 13.84
CA PHE A 35 14.87 5.02 14.90
C PHE A 35 13.45 5.12 14.36
N ARG A 36 13.33 5.59 13.12
CA ARG A 36 12.09 5.72 12.37
C ARG A 36 12.38 5.27 10.93
N PRO A 37 11.37 4.81 10.19
CA PRO A 37 11.51 4.65 8.75
C PRO A 37 11.79 6.01 8.11
N ARG A 38 12.82 6.09 7.27
CA ARG A 38 13.25 7.33 6.60
C ARG A 38 13.43 7.09 5.12
N ILE A 39 13.36 8.16 4.35
CA ILE A 39 13.59 8.15 2.90
C ILE A 39 14.64 9.20 2.55
N ASP A 40 15.22 9.10 1.37
CA ASP A 40 16.12 10.11 0.83
C ASP A 40 15.59 10.69 -0.49
N ARG A 41 16.29 11.71 -0.99
CA ARG A 41 15.95 12.38 -2.25
C ARG A 41 16.10 11.47 -3.47
N GLN A 42 16.99 10.47 -3.42
CA GLN A 42 17.20 9.54 -4.53
C GLN A 42 15.98 8.61 -4.69
N LEU A 43 15.45 8.10 -3.58
CA LEU A 43 14.24 7.30 -3.57
C LEU A 43 13.02 8.09 -4.06
N LEU A 44 12.91 9.35 -3.65
CA LEU A 44 11.88 10.26 -4.17
C LEU A 44 12.01 10.49 -5.67
N GLU A 45 13.22 10.75 -6.17
CA GLU A 45 13.47 10.93 -7.61
C GLU A 45 13.18 9.65 -8.41
N GLN A 46 13.48 8.47 -7.86
CA GLN A 46 13.19 7.19 -8.49
C GLN A 46 11.68 6.92 -8.63
N TYR A 47 10.89 7.28 -7.61
CA TYR A 47 9.47 6.95 -7.52
C TYR A 47 8.55 8.19 -7.58
N HIS A 48 8.98 9.27 -8.24
CA HIS A 48 8.26 10.56 -8.24
C HIS A 48 6.95 10.56 -9.02
N GLU A 49 6.80 9.66 -10.00
CA GLU A 49 5.65 9.68 -10.92
C GLU A 49 4.33 9.46 -10.17
N GLY A 50 3.33 10.29 -10.48
CA GLY A 50 2.01 10.20 -9.87
C GLY A 50 1.93 10.70 -8.43
N LEU A 51 2.96 11.37 -7.92
CA LEU A 51 2.98 11.92 -6.56
C LEU A 51 2.78 13.45 -6.55
N ILE A 52 2.13 13.95 -5.50
CA ILE A 52 2.10 15.36 -5.10
C ILE A 52 2.88 15.49 -3.79
N VAL A 53 3.73 16.51 -3.67
CA VAL A 53 4.59 16.71 -2.50
C VAL A 53 4.36 18.09 -1.89
N CYS A 54 4.25 18.14 -0.56
CA CYS A 54 4.11 19.39 0.19
C CYS A 54 5.24 19.54 1.23
N SER A 55 5.67 20.77 1.48
CA SER A 55 6.83 21.08 2.33
C SER A 55 6.68 20.75 3.83
N ALA A 56 5.49 20.29 4.26
CA ALA A 56 5.16 19.88 5.63
C ALA A 56 5.18 21.02 6.68
N CYS A 57 4.97 20.62 7.94
CA CYS A 57 4.92 21.48 9.12
C CYS A 57 6.28 22.05 9.52
N LEU A 58 6.39 22.70 10.69
CA LEU A 58 7.67 23.22 11.21
C LEU A 58 8.80 22.17 11.30
N GLY A 59 8.47 20.87 11.36
CA GLY A 59 9.45 19.78 11.31
C GLY A 59 9.97 19.46 9.89
N GLY A 60 9.45 20.10 8.85
CA GLY A 60 9.85 19.93 7.47
C GLY A 60 11.19 20.59 7.14
N GLU A 61 11.77 20.19 6.01
CA GLU A 61 13.11 20.63 5.59
C GLU A 61 13.17 22.17 5.40
N LEU A 62 12.14 22.75 4.75
CA LEU A 62 12.10 24.19 4.51
C LEU A 62 11.98 25.02 5.80
N PRO A 63 11.01 24.78 6.70
CA PRO A 63 10.95 25.51 7.96
C PRO A 63 12.21 25.38 8.80
N GLN A 64 12.83 24.19 8.86
CA GLN A 64 14.07 23.98 9.61
C GLN A 64 15.24 24.79 9.04
N LEU A 65 15.40 24.85 7.72
CA LEU A 65 16.43 25.68 7.08
C LEU A 65 16.18 27.18 7.32
N ILE A 66 14.93 27.62 7.27
CA ILE A 66 14.56 29.02 7.52
C ILE A 66 14.86 29.41 8.97
N MET A 67 14.46 28.59 9.94
CA MET A 67 14.77 28.83 11.36
C MET A 67 16.29 28.82 11.64
N ALA A 68 17.06 28.07 10.85
CA ALA A 68 18.52 28.08 10.92
C ALA A 68 19.19 29.27 10.17
N GLY A 69 18.40 30.17 9.57
CA GLY A 69 18.90 31.32 8.80
C GLY A 69 19.48 30.96 7.41
N LYS A 70 19.27 29.73 6.94
CA LYS A 70 19.85 29.17 5.71
C LYS A 70 18.93 29.37 4.50
N ILE A 71 18.59 30.62 4.21
CA ILE A 71 17.57 30.95 3.19
C ILE A 71 17.97 30.49 1.79
N ASN A 72 19.24 30.61 1.41
CA ASN A 72 19.73 30.14 0.11
C ASN A 72 19.60 28.61 -0.05
N GLU A 73 19.81 27.84 1.03
CA GLU A 73 19.62 26.38 1.02
C GLU A 73 18.12 26.02 0.92
N ALA A 74 17.25 26.79 1.57
CA ALA A 74 15.80 26.63 1.47
C ALA A 74 15.30 26.89 0.03
N GLU A 75 15.78 27.96 -0.61
CA GLU A 75 15.46 28.25 -2.02
C GLU A 75 15.94 27.13 -2.95
N ALA A 76 17.19 26.67 -2.77
CA ALA A 76 17.74 25.56 -3.56
C ALA A 76 16.92 24.27 -3.39
N THR A 77 16.41 24.02 -2.19
CA THR A 77 15.53 22.89 -1.89
C THR A 77 14.19 22.99 -2.63
N ILE A 78 13.54 24.16 -2.63
CA ILE A 78 12.32 24.39 -3.42
C ILE A 78 12.58 24.12 -4.91
N ARG A 79 13.68 24.64 -5.44
CA ARG A 79 14.05 24.45 -6.86
C ARG A 79 14.30 22.98 -7.18
N TRP A 80 14.89 22.21 -6.25
CA TRP A 80 15.06 20.77 -6.43
C TRP A 80 13.71 20.05 -6.51
N TYR A 81 12.81 20.26 -5.54
CA TYR A 81 11.48 19.64 -5.58
C TYR A 81 10.70 20.04 -6.84
N LYS A 82 10.72 21.32 -7.23
CA LYS A 82 10.09 21.78 -8.49
C LYS A 82 10.69 21.14 -9.74
N LYS A 83 11.98 20.84 -9.76
CA LYS A 83 12.61 20.15 -10.89
C LYS A 83 12.04 18.73 -11.07
N ILE A 84 11.74 18.05 -9.97
CA ILE A 84 11.27 16.65 -9.98
C ILE A 84 9.74 16.56 -10.12
N PHE A 85 9.00 17.33 -9.33
CA PHE A 85 7.55 17.25 -9.22
C PHE A 85 6.80 18.33 -10.03
N GLY A 86 7.51 19.33 -10.58
CA GLY A 86 6.89 20.40 -11.36
C GLY A 86 5.83 21.16 -10.58
N ASP A 87 4.62 21.21 -11.15
CA ASP A 87 3.45 21.85 -10.54
C ASP A 87 2.80 21.02 -9.42
N ASP A 88 3.27 19.79 -9.19
CA ASP A 88 2.83 18.92 -8.10
C ASP A 88 3.64 19.10 -6.81
N TYR A 89 4.46 20.16 -6.74
CA TYR A 89 5.10 20.61 -5.49
C TYR A 89 4.44 21.86 -4.92
N TYR A 90 4.10 21.80 -3.63
CA TYR A 90 3.43 22.88 -2.91
C TYR A 90 4.18 23.26 -1.62
N ILE A 91 4.18 24.55 -1.29
CA ILE A 91 4.68 25.04 -0.01
C ILE A 91 3.50 25.12 0.97
N GLU A 92 3.63 24.46 2.10
CA GLU A 92 2.56 24.30 3.08
C GLU A 92 2.66 25.35 4.18
N LEU A 93 1.55 26.02 4.47
CA LEU A 93 1.42 27.02 5.53
C LEU A 93 0.44 26.51 6.59
N GLN A 94 0.85 26.67 7.84
CA GLN A 94 0.08 26.26 9.01
C GLN A 94 0.07 27.39 10.04
N ARG A 95 -1.04 27.54 10.75
CA ARG A 95 -1.27 28.64 11.72
C ARG A 95 -2.06 28.13 12.93
N HIS A 96 -1.33 27.77 13.98
CA HIS A 96 -1.85 27.11 15.17
C HIS A 96 -1.89 28.06 16.37
N GLN A 97 -2.56 29.21 16.21
CA GLN A 97 -2.71 30.15 17.31
C GLN A 97 -3.63 29.56 18.39
N THR A 98 -3.07 29.32 19.57
CA THR A 98 -3.82 28.80 20.71
C THR A 98 -4.01 29.85 21.80
N THR A 99 -5.23 29.91 22.34
CA THR A 99 -5.54 30.65 23.58
C THR A 99 -5.70 29.70 24.77
N ASP A 100 -5.56 28.39 24.56
CA ASP A 100 -5.66 27.39 25.60
C ASP A 100 -4.47 27.52 26.56
N PRO A 101 -4.69 27.63 27.89
CA PRO A 101 -3.60 27.72 28.85
C PRO A 101 -2.66 26.51 28.86
N GLN A 102 -3.14 25.33 28.43
CA GLN A 102 -2.39 24.08 28.37
C GLN A 102 -1.80 23.82 26.97
N GLY A 103 -2.07 24.68 25.99
CA GLY A 103 -1.52 24.58 24.65
C GLY A 103 -0.11 25.20 24.57
N ASP A 104 0.74 24.61 23.72
CA ASP A 104 2.03 25.20 23.37
C ASP A 104 1.83 26.48 22.54
N LYS A 105 2.38 27.59 23.03
CA LYS A 105 2.28 28.92 22.39
C LYS A 105 3.47 29.25 21.50
N GLU A 106 4.59 28.53 21.64
CA GLU A 106 5.82 28.79 20.87
C GLU A 106 5.65 28.38 19.40
N VAL A 107 4.85 27.35 19.13
CA VAL A 107 4.60 26.86 17.77
C VAL A 107 4.05 27.97 16.86
N PHE A 108 3.07 28.74 17.34
CA PHE A 108 2.50 29.83 16.54
C PHE A 108 3.50 30.97 16.34
N GLN A 109 4.31 31.29 17.34
CA GLN A 109 5.35 32.32 17.21
C GLN A 109 6.36 31.94 16.11
N ARG A 110 6.84 30.68 16.11
CA ARG A 110 7.72 30.18 15.05
C ARG A 110 7.04 30.18 13.68
N GLN A 111 5.75 29.85 13.60
CA GLN A 111 4.98 29.97 12.36
C GLN A 111 4.89 31.42 11.88
N GLN A 112 4.76 32.40 12.77
CA GLN A 112 4.77 33.82 12.41
C GLN A 112 6.13 34.30 11.88
N GLU A 113 7.22 33.69 12.31
CA GLU A 113 8.57 33.97 11.80
C GLU A 113 8.83 33.28 10.46
N VAL A 114 8.44 32.02 10.32
CA VAL A 114 8.75 31.18 9.14
C VAL A 114 7.80 31.45 7.97
N ASN A 115 6.49 31.60 8.21
CA ASN A 115 5.49 31.72 7.13
C ASN A 115 5.75 32.90 6.19
N PRO A 116 6.10 34.13 6.64
CA PRO A 116 6.44 35.23 5.75
C PRO A 116 7.57 34.88 4.78
N VAL A 117 8.61 34.21 5.27
CA VAL A 117 9.76 33.79 4.44
C VAL A 117 9.34 32.70 3.45
N LEU A 118 8.51 31.73 3.87
CA LEU A 118 7.95 30.73 2.96
C LEU A 118 7.14 31.37 1.84
N ILE A 119 6.32 32.38 2.14
CA ILE A 119 5.52 33.11 1.15
C ILE A 119 6.42 33.86 0.15
N ASP A 120 7.47 34.51 0.64
CA ASP A 120 8.42 35.23 -0.22
C ASP A 120 9.19 34.26 -1.13
N LEU A 121 9.69 33.14 -0.59
CA LEU A 121 10.33 32.09 -1.38
C LEU A 121 9.38 31.47 -2.40
N ALA A 122 8.11 31.26 -2.02
CA ALA A 122 7.08 30.75 -2.93
C ALA A 122 6.89 31.69 -4.13
N ARG A 123 6.79 33.01 -3.87
CA ARG A 123 6.69 34.04 -4.92
C ARG A 123 7.93 34.07 -5.81
N GLN A 124 9.13 34.03 -5.23
CA GLN A 124 10.40 34.07 -5.97
C GLN A 124 10.60 32.85 -6.88
N THR A 125 10.16 31.68 -6.43
CA THR A 125 10.32 30.42 -7.17
C THR A 125 9.11 30.08 -8.05
N GLY A 126 8.03 30.86 -7.96
CA GLY A 126 6.75 30.57 -8.62
C GLY A 126 6.14 29.26 -8.12
N THR A 127 6.29 28.93 -6.84
CA THR A 127 5.71 27.74 -6.21
C THR A 127 4.39 28.12 -5.57
N LYS A 128 3.35 27.29 -5.72
CA LYS A 128 2.06 27.55 -5.08
C LYS A 128 2.13 27.25 -3.58
N ILE A 129 1.39 28.04 -2.81
CA ILE A 129 1.20 27.81 -1.37
C ILE A 129 -0.14 27.15 -1.10
N ILE A 130 -0.20 26.32 -0.08
CA ILE A 130 -1.44 25.70 0.41
C ILE A 130 -1.57 25.88 1.92
N ALA A 131 -2.80 25.91 2.41
CA ALA A 131 -3.11 25.89 3.83
C ALA A 131 -3.44 24.45 4.29
N SER A 132 -2.91 24.07 5.45
CA SER A 132 -3.29 22.83 6.14
C SER A 132 -3.33 23.06 7.66
N ASN A 133 -3.72 22.04 8.43
CA ASN A 133 -3.84 22.13 9.88
C ASN A 133 -3.27 20.92 10.64
N ASP A 134 -2.43 20.10 9.97
CA ASP A 134 -1.74 18.94 10.57
C ASP A 134 -2.60 18.15 11.58
N VAL A 135 -3.75 17.65 11.11
CA VAL A 135 -4.82 17.17 12.00
C VAL A 135 -4.40 15.88 12.72
N HIS A 136 -4.46 15.89 14.05
CA HIS A 136 -4.16 14.75 14.92
C HIS A 136 -5.38 14.24 15.70
N PHE A 137 -6.48 15.01 15.74
CA PHE A 137 -7.72 14.63 16.42
C PHE A 137 -8.95 15.23 15.73
N VAL A 138 -10.14 14.65 15.95
CA VAL A 138 -11.32 15.00 15.14
C VAL A 138 -11.96 16.30 15.61
N ARG A 139 -12.23 16.44 16.90
CA ARG A 139 -12.93 17.59 17.49
C ARG A 139 -12.01 18.36 18.42
N LYS A 140 -12.26 19.65 18.58
CA LYS A 140 -11.49 20.51 19.50
C LYS A 140 -11.40 19.92 20.93
N ASP A 141 -12.50 19.37 21.44
CA ASP A 141 -12.58 18.83 22.80
C ASP A 141 -11.76 17.54 22.98
N ASP A 142 -11.37 16.87 21.90
CA ASP A 142 -10.54 15.66 21.93
C ASP A 142 -9.07 15.97 22.27
N ALA A 143 -8.68 17.25 22.33
CA ALA A 143 -7.31 17.66 22.60
C ALA A 143 -6.76 17.13 23.93
N THR A 144 -7.61 16.96 24.96
CA THR A 144 -7.19 16.34 26.24
C THR A 144 -6.85 14.87 26.06
N ALA A 145 -7.66 14.13 25.29
CA ALA A 145 -7.41 12.71 25.03
C ALA A 145 -6.13 12.53 24.21
N HIS A 146 -5.90 13.39 23.21
CA HIS A 146 -4.65 13.43 22.46
C HIS A 146 -3.44 13.70 23.36
N ASP A 147 -3.53 14.67 24.27
CA ASP A 147 -2.44 15.00 25.20
C ASP A 147 -2.06 13.82 26.13
N ILE A 148 -3.07 13.08 26.60
CA ILE A 148 -2.85 11.84 27.36
C ILE A 148 -2.16 10.76 26.50
N LEU A 149 -2.59 10.60 25.24
CA LEU A 149 -1.98 9.65 24.31
C LEU A 149 -0.49 9.97 24.07
N ILE A 150 -0.12 11.24 23.93
CA ILE A 150 1.28 11.67 23.81
C ILE A 150 2.09 11.29 25.06
N CYS A 151 1.52 11.48 26.26
CA CYS A 151 2.17 11.07 27.51
C CYS A 151 2.43 9.55 27.54
N LEU A 152 1.44 8.74 27.14
CA LEU A 152 1.59 7.28 27.06
C LEU A 152 2.68 6.87 26.07
N ASN A 153 2.70 7.46 24.87
CA ASN A 153 3.69 7.15 23.83
C ASN A 153 5.11 7.58 24.20
N THR A 154 5.26 8.64 24.99
CA THR A 154 6.57 9.18 25.39
C THR A 154 7.06 8.67 26.75
N GLY A 155 6.22 7.92 27.47
CA GLY A 155 6.52 7.43 28.82
C GLY A 155 6.54 8.54 29.89
N ASN A 156 5.94 9.69 29.62
CA ASN A 156 5.87 10.83 30.54
C ASN A 156 4.56 10.83 31.33
N LYS A 157 4.54 11.53 32.48
CA LYS A 157 3.32 11.82 33.23
C LYS A 157 2.74 13.18 32.81
N LEU A 158 1.44 13.35 32.96
CA LEU A 158 0.78 14.66 32.71
C LEU A 158 1.36 15.80 33.56
N THR A 159 1.89 15.46 34.74
CA THR A 159 2.49 16.40 35.70
C THR A 159 3.92 16.80 35.37
N ASP A 160 4.56 16.17 34.38
CA ASP A 160 5.96 16.43 34.07
C ASP A 160 6.11 17.77 33.33
N ALA A 161 6.90 18.69 33.88
CA ALA A 161 6.99 20.07 33.39
C ALA A 161 7.61 20.21 31.99
N ASN A 162 8.50 19.29 31.60
CA ASN A 162 9.24 19.32 30.33
C ASN A 162 8.70 18.30 29.31
N ARG A 163 7.47 17.82 29.49
CA ARG A 163 6.85 16.90 28.53
C ARG A 163 6.51 17.63 27.23
N MET A 164 6.31 16.86 26.17
CA MET A 164 5.82 17.40 24.90
C MET A 164 4.38 17.91 25.06
N HIS A 165 4.14 19.13 24.59
CA HIS A 165 2.82 19.74 24.49
C HIS A 165 2.54 20.10 23.03
N TYR A 166 1.30 19.92 22.62
CA TYR A 166 0.78 20.41 21.33
C TYR A 166 0.01 21.72 21.55
N THR A 167 -0.31 22.44 20.47
CA THR A 167 -1.04 23.70 20.58
C THR A 167 -2.50 23.49 20.99
N ARG A 168 -3.02 22.26 20.78
CA ARG A 168 -4.43 21.87 20.95
C ARG A 168 -5.36 22.44 19.86
N GLU A 169 -4.77 22.92 18.76
CA GLU A 169 -5.48 23.41 17.58
C GLU A 169 -5.39 22.44 16.38
N GLU A 170 -4.74 21.29 16.53
CA GLU A 170 -4.55 20.23 15.51
C GLU A 170 -5.81 19.37 15.29
N TRP A 171 -7.00 19.98 15.34
CA TRP A 171 -8.28 19.31 15.07
C TRP A 171 -8.81 19.59 13.66
N LEU A 172 -9.78 18.81 13.20
CA LEU A 172 -10.39 18.99 11.89
C LEU A 172 -11.31 20.23 11.87
N LYS A 173 -10.72 21.39 11.57
CA LYS A 173 -11.42 22.69 11.50
C LYS A 173 -12.45 22.73 10.38
N LYS A 174 -13.53 23.48 10.61
CA LYS A 174 -14.53 23.78 9.58
C LYS A 174 -13.94 24.69 8.48
N PRO A 175 -14.43 24.62 7.23
CA PRO A 175 -13.94 25.45 6.13
C PRO A 175 -13.97 26.95 6.42
N GLU A 176 -15.02 27.45 7.08
CA GLU A 176 -15.17 28.89 7.38
C GLU A 176 -14.09 29.38 8.36
N MET A 177 -13.69 28.51 9.29
CA MET A 177 -12.63 28.82 10.25
C MET A 177 -11.26 28.85 9.57
N MET A 178 -10.97 27.89 8.69
CA MET A 178 -9.74 27.89 7.91
C MET A 178 -9.67 29.12 7.00
N ALA A 179 -10.77 29.50 6.35
CA ALA A 179 -10.86 30.71 5.55
C ALA A 179 -10.60 31.99 6.38
N GLN A 180 -11.07 32.04 7.62
CA GLN A 180 -10.79 33.16 8.53
C GLN A 180 -9.30 33.23 8.92
N ILE A 181 -8.68 32.08 9.27
CA ILE A 181 -7.27 31.99 9.68
C ILE A 181 -6.32 32.44 8.55
N PHE A 182 -6.69 32.19 7.30
CA PHE A 182 -5.92 32.54 6.10
C PHE A 182 -6.59 33.65 5.28
N SER A 183 -7.35 34.53 5.93
CA SER A 183 -8.10 35.61 5.24
C SER A 183 -7.21 36.64 4.53
N ASP A 184 -5.97 36.78 4.98
CA ASP A 184 -4.91 37.59 4.35
C ASP A 184 -4.28 36.93 3.12
N ILE A 185 -4.45 35.60 2.94
CA ILE A 185 -3.91 34.81 1.83
C ILE A 185 -4.96 33.79 1.36
N PRO A 186 -6.08 34.24 0.76
CA PRO A 186 -7.16 33.34 0.35
C PRO A 186 -6.71 32.27 -0.65
N GLU A 187 -5.67 32.55 -1.44
CA GLU A 187 -5.11 31.60 -2.41
C GLU A 187 -4.54 30.33 -1.75
N ALA A 188 -4.08 30.40 -0.49
CA ALA A 188 -3.60 29.23 0.22
C ALA A 188 -4.74 28.21 0.45
N ILE A 189 -5.97 28.70 0.63
CA ILE A 189 -7.16 27.84 0.75
C ILE A 189 -7.60 27.35 -0.63
N SER A 190 -7.73 28.25 -1.62
CA SER A 190 -8.26 27.84 -2.93
C SER A 190 -7.32 26.88 -3.68
N ASN A 191 -6.00 26.97 -3.48
CA ASN A 191 -5.03 26.04 -4.05
C ASN A 191 -5.19 24.61 -3.50
N THR A 192 -5.78 24.41 -2.31
CA THR A 192 -6.08 23.04 -1.82
C THR A 192 -7.07 22.31 -2.71
N GLN A 193 -8.01 23.04 -3.33
CA GLN A 193 -8.97 22.47 -4.28
C GLN A 193 -8.29 22.02 -5.56
N GLU A 194 -7.19 22.67 -5.96
CA GLU A 194 -6.39 22.22 -7.11
C GLU A 194 -5.79 20.84 -6.88
N ILE A 195 -5.27 20.57 -5.67
CA ILE A 195 -4.78 19.24 -5.29
C ILE A 195 -5.91 18.23 -5.41
N VAL A 196 -7.08 18.52 -4.83
CA VAL A 196 -8.25 17.62 -4.92
C VAL A 196 -8.64 17.35 -6.38
N ASN A 197 -8.64 18.37 -7.23
CA ASN A 197 -8.99 18.24 -8.64
C ASN A 197 -7.95 17.43 -9.45
N LYS A 198 -6.70 17.35 -8.99
CA LYS A 198 -5.64 16.55 -9.62
C LYS A 198 -5.73 15.07 -9.25
N VAL A 199 -6.33 14.73 -8.11
CA VAL A 199 -6.40 13.34 -7.63
C VAL A 199 -7.45 12.56 -8.42
N GLU A 200 -7.01 11.45 -9.02
CA GLU A 200 -7.85 10.49 -9.72
C GLU A 200 -8.49 9.50 -8.73
N ILE A 201 -9.71 9.04 -9.02
CA ILE A 201 -10.31 7.90 -8.30
C ILE A 201 -9.77 6.62 -8.92
N TYR A 202 -9.14 5.78 -8.11
CA TYR A 202 -8.62 4.47 -8.52
C TYR A 202 -9.01 3.40 -7.52
N ASP A 203 -9.08 2.17 -8.00
CA ASP A 203 -9.33 0.98 -7.19
C ASP A 203 -8.01 0.39 -6.69
N ILE A 204 -7.99 -0.01 -5.43
CA ILE A 204 -6.87 -0.69 -4.78
C ILE A 204 -7.16 -2.17 -4.53
N ASP A 205 -8.37 -2.63 -4.87
CA ASP A 205 -8.71 -4.04 -4.84
C ASP A 205 -7.95 -4.76 -5.96
N SER A 206 -7.36 -5.90 -5.59
CA SER A 206 -6.66 -6.77 -6.53
C SER A 206 -7.39 -8.10 -6.65
N GLN A 207 -7.41 -8.65 -7.86
CA GLN A 207 -7.87 -10.02 -8.06
C GLN A 207 -6.92 -10.99 -7.32
N PRO A 208 -7.41 -12.15 -6.87
CA PRO A 208 -6.56 -13.15 -6.23
C PRO A 208 -5.33 -13.47 -7.08
N ILE A 209 -4.15 -13.23 -6.51
CA ILE A 209 -2.87 -13.58 -7.12
C ILE A 209 -2.48 -14.96 -6.62
N MET A 210 -2.63 -15.96 -7.49
CA MET A 210 -2.14 -17.32 -7.23
C MET A 210 -0.71 -17.44 -7.75
N PRO A 211 0.28 -17.72 -6.89
CA PRO A 211 1.65 -18.02 -7.31
C PRO A 211 1.66 -19.24 -8.25
N MET A 212 2.61 -19.27 -9.17
CA MET A 212 2.84 -20.47 -9.99
C MET A 212 3.60 -21.50 -9.16
N PHE A 213 3.17 -22.75 -9.23
CA PHE A 213 3.92 -23.86 -8.66
C PHE A 213 4.92 -24.39 -9.70
N ASP A 214 6.18 -24.55 -9.30
CA ASP A 214 7.23 -25.02 -10.20
C ASP A 214 7.12 -26.55 -10.41
N ILE A 215 6.52 -26.93 -11.53
CA ILE A 215 6.32 -28.33 -11.91
C ILE A 215 7.58 -28.85 -12.64
N PRO A 216 8.08 -30.06 -12.31
CA PRO A 216 9.21 -30.66 -13.01
C PRO A 216 9.01 -30.70 -14.54
N ALA A 217 9.99 -30.19 -15.29
CA ALA A 217 9.88 -30.04 -16.74
C ALA A 217 9.75 -31.38 -17.50
N ASP A 218 10.19 -32.48 -16.89
CA ASP A 218 10.01 -33.85 -17.38
C ASP A 218 8.55 -34.32 -17.28
N PHE A 219 7.75 -33.73 -16.38
CA PHE A 219 6.31 -33.93 -16.34
C PHE A 219 5.59 -33.13 -17.44
N GLY A 220 5.97 -31.85 -17.62
CA GLY A 220 5.45 -31.02 -18.71
C GLY A 220 5.64 -29.52 -18.47
N THR A 221 5.36 -28.73 -19.51
CA THR A 221 5.37 -27.26 -19.46
C THR A 221 4.07 -26.68 -20.01
N VAL A 222 3.80 -25.41 -19.71
CA VAL A 222 2.61 -24.71 -20.23
C VAL A 222 2.63 -24.67 -21.76
N GLU A 223 3.81 -24.49 -22.37
CA GLU A 223 3.99 -24.49 -23.83
C GLU A 223 3.65 -25.85 -24.44
N LEU A 224 4.09 -26.95 -23.82
CA LEU A 224 3.73 -28.29 -24.26
C LEU A 224 2.22 -28.54 -24.16
N TYR A 225 1.59 -28.04 -23.09
CA TYR A 225 0.14 -28.17 -22.92
C TYR A 225 -0.64 -27.33 -23.94
N LYS A 226 -0.14 -26.14 -24.29
CA LYS A 226 -0.67 -25.30 -25.38
C LYS A 226 -0.59 -25.97 -26.75
N GLN A 227 0.40 -26.82 -26.98
CA GLN A 227 0.52 -27.60 -28.22
C GLN A 227 -0.35 -28.86 -28.21
N LYS A 228 -0.56 -29.45 -27.03
CA LYS A 228 -1.26 -30.73 -26.86
C LYS A 228 -2.78 -30.59 -26.80
N PHE A 229 -3.29 -29.51 -26.21
CA PHE A 229 -4.72 -29.31 -25.97
C PHE A 229 -5.22 -28.10 -26.74
N THR A 230 -6.42 -28.22 -27.30
CA THR A 230 -7.13 -27.11 -27.92
C THR A 230 -7.94 -26.34 -26.87
N GLU A 231 -8.36 -25.12 -27.22
CA GLU A 231 -9.30 -24.36 -26.38
C GLU A 231 -10.62 -25.10 -26.19
N GLN A 232 -11.06 -25.89 -27.17
CA GLN A 232 -12.28 -26.71 -27.06
C GLN A 232 -12.09 -27.84 -26.03
N ASP A 233 -10.93 -28.50 -26.02
CA ASP A 233 -10.62 -29.52 -25.02
C ASP A 233 -10.66 -28.92 -23.60
N LEU A 234 -10.07 -27.74 -23.42
CA LEU A 234 -10.13 -27.00 -22.15
C LEU A 234 -11.55 -26.55 -21.81
N PHE A 235 -12.31 -26.07 -22.78
CA PHE A 235 -13.68 -25.66 -22.55
C PHE A 235 -14.49 -26.84 -22.02
N ASP A 236 -14.44 -27.99 -22.70
CA ASP A 236 -15.16 -29.19 -22.30
C ASP A 236 -14.69 -29.68 -20.91
N GLU A 237 -13.38 -29.74 -20.67
CA GLU A 237 -12.81 -30.22 -19.42
C GLU A 237 -13.15 -29.35 -18.20
N PHE A 238 -13.33 -28.04 -18.37
CA PHE A 238 -13.60 -27.10 -17.27
C PHE A 238 -15.09 -26.79 -17.07
N THR A 239 -15.97 -27.20 -17.99
CA THR A 239 -17.39 -26.83 -17.99
C THR A 239 -18.34 -28.03 -17.90
N ARG A 240 -17.81 -29.24 -18.01
CA ARG A 240 -18.53 -30.50 -17.79
C ARG A 240 -18.28 -31.04 -16.38
N ASP A 241 -19.08 -32.02 -15.98
CA ASP A 241 -18.84 -32.79 -14.75
C ASP A 241 -17.67 -33.79 -14.92
N GLU A 242 -17.34 -34.52 -13.85
CA GLU A 242 -16.30 -35.55 -13.81
C GLU A 242 -16.56 -36.73 -14.77
N HIS A 243 -17.79 -36.88 -15.27
CA HIS A 243 -18.20 -37.91 -16.22
C HIS A 243 -18.30 -37.39 -17.66
N GLY A 244 -18.06 -36.09 -17.89
CA GLY A 244 -18.12 -35.45 -19.21
C GLY A 244 -19.52 -35.01 -19.63
N ASN A 245 -20.50 -34.99 -18.73
CA ASN A 245 -21.85 -34.49 -19.02
C ASN A 245 -21.90 -32.96 -18.98
N VAL A 246 -22.76 -32.38 -19.81
CA VAL A 246 -23.00 -30.93 -19.82
C VAL A 246 -23.90 -30.57 -18.64
N VAL A 247 -23.38 -29.75 -17.72
CA VAL A 247 -24.08 -29.36 -16.47
C VAL A 247 -24.42 -27.87 -16.40
N MET A 248 -24.06 -27.09 -17.41
CA MET A 248 -24.34 -25.65 -17.46
C MET A 248 -24.62 -25.19 -18.88
N SER A 249 -25.28 -24.03 -19.03
CA SER A 249 -25.47 -23.39 -20.33
C SER A 249 -24.14 -22.89 -20.89
N GLU A 250 -24.07 -22.73 -22.21
CA GLU A 250 -22.89 -22.20 -22.89
C GLU A 250 -22.50 -20.79 -22.39
N GLU A 251 -23.48 -19.93 -22.11
CA GLU A 251 -23.25 -18.61 -21.54
C GLU A 251 -22.61 -18.68 -20.14
N ALA A 252 -23.10 -19.59 -19.29
CA ALA A 252 -22.54 -19.81 -17.96
C ALA A 252 -21.12 -20.38 -18.02
N ALA A 253 -20.87 -21.30 -18.96
CA ALA A 253 -19.57 -21.86 -19.24
C ALA A 253 -18.56 -20.79 -19.67
N GLN A 254 -18.91 -19.93 -20.64
CA GLN A 254 -18.05 -18.83 -21.07
C GLN A 254 -17.75 -17.84 -19.93
N LYS A 255 -18.75 -17.51 -19.10
CA LYS A 255 -18.55 -16.67 -17.92
C LYS A 255 -17.58 -17.31 -16.92
N LYS A 256 -17.67 -18.62 -16.69
CA LYS A 256 -16.75 -19.37 -15.82
C LYS A 256 -15.31 -19.29 -16.32
N ILE A 257 -15.06 -19.50 -17.62
CA ILE A 257 -13.73 -19.37 -18.21
C ILE A 257 -13.16 -17.96 -18.03
N LYS A 258 -14.00 -16.93 -18.19
CA LYS A 258 -13.58 -15.54 -17.94
C LYS A 258 -13.17 -15.30 -16.49
N VAL A 259 -13.92 -15.84 -15.52
CA VAL A 259 -13.61 -15.73 -14.08
C VAL A 259 -12.31 -16.45 -13.73
N LEU A 260 -12.03 -17.59 -14.36
CA LEU A 260 -10.76 -18.31 -14.22
C LEU A 260 -9.58 -17.58 -14.90
N GLY A 261 -9.84 -16.48 -15.60
CA GLY A 261 -8.84 -15.62 -16.23
C GLY A 261 -8.43 -16.04 -17.64
N GLY A 262 -9.30 -16.75 -18.36
CA GLY A 262 -9.15 -17.08 -19.77
C GLY A 262 -8.25 -18.30 -20.06
N TYR A 263 -8.13 -18.66 -21.34
CA TYR A 263 -7.46 -19.89 -21.77
C TYR A 263 -5.96 -19.93 -21.40
N ASP A 264 -5.26 -18.80 -21.42
CA ASP A 264 -3.87 -18.74 -20.98
C ASP A 264 -3.68 -19.24 -19.54
N LYS A 265 -4.61 -18.91 -18.63
CA LYS A 265 -4.60 -19.43 -17.26
C LYS A 265 -5.09 -20.89 -17.20
N LEU A 266 -6.02 -21.30 -18.06
CA LEU A 266 -6.51 -22.68 -18.07
C LEU A 266 -5.44 -23.70 -18.46
N TYR A 267 -4.54 -23.39 -19.41
CA TYR A 267 -3.42 -24.28 -19.72
C TYR A 267 -2.55 -24.53 -18.49
N ARG A 268 -2.28 -23.47 -17.71
CA ARG A 268 -1.55 -23.58 -16.44
C ARG A 268 -2.32 -24.40 -15.41
N ILE A 269 -3.59 -24.07 -15.18
CA ILE A 269 -4.44 -24.79 -14.21
C ILE A 269 -4.55 -26.27 -14.59
N LYS A 270 -4.62 -26.59 -15.89
CA LYS A 270 -4.65 -27.97 -16.38
C LYS A 270 -3.34 -28.71 -16.07
N LEU A 271 -2.19 -28.10 -16.35
CA LEU A 271 -0.88 -28.67 -16.01
C LEU A 271 -0.76 -28.93 -14.50
N GLU A 272 -1.15 -27.94 -13.68
CA GLU A 272 -1.19 -28.08 -12.22
C GLU A 272 -2.16 -29.18 -11.76
N ALA A 273 -3.33 -29.29 -12.39
CA ALA A 273 -4.31 -30.33 -12.09
C ALA A 273 -3.79 -31.74 -12.43
N ASP A 274 -3.16 -31.90 -13.59
CA ASP A 274 -2.62 -33.19 -14.03
C ASP A 274 -1.44 -33.62 -13.13
N TYR A 275 -0.61 -32.66 -12.69
CA TYR A 275 0.47 -32.93 -11.74
C TYR A 275 -0.06 -33.27 -10.34
N LEU A 276 -1.02 -32.49 -9.85
CA LEU A 276 -1.70 -32.77 -8.58
C LEU A 276 -2.34 -34.16 -8.61
N ASN A 277 -3.00 -34.53 -9.72
CA ASN A 277 -3.59 -35.84 -9.93
C ASN A 277 -2.54 -36.96 -9.77
N LYS A 278 -1.37 -36.84 -10.42
CA LYS A 278 -0.25 -37.77 -10.26
C LYS A 278 0.15 -37.93 -8.78
N LEU A 279 0.37 -36.83 -8.08
CA LEU A 279 0.78 -36.84 -6.67
C LEU A 279 -0.31 -37.43 -5.76
N THR A 280 -1.57 -37.10 -5.99
CA THR A 280 -2.70 -37.60 -5.22
C THR A 280 -2.81 -39.12 -5.33
N TRP A 281 -2.67 -39.70 -6.52
CA TRP A 281 -2.69 -41.16 -6.65
C TRP A 281 -1.47 -41.85 -6.03
N GLN A 282 -0.29 -41.23 -6.10
CA GLN A 282 0.89 -41.73 -5.40
C GLN A 282 0.68 -41.73 -3.89
N GLY A 283 0.26 -40.60 -3.32
CA GLY A 283 -0.04 -40.49 -1.89
C GLY A 283 -1.20 -41.37 -1.43
N ALA A 284 -2.21 -41.60 -2.26
CA ALA A 284 -3.30 -42.52 -1.96
C ALA A 284 -2.78 -43.96 -1.82
N LYS A 285 -1.88 -44.40 -2.69
CA LYS A 285 -1.25 -45.72 -2.60
C LYS A 285 -0.37 -45.86 -1.37
N GLU A 286 0.39 -44.84 -1.03
CA GLU A 286 1.24 -44.83 0.17
C GLU A 286 0.41 -44.91 1.45
N ARG A 287 -0.76 -44.24 1.48
CA ARG A 287 -1.61 -44.16 2.68
C ARG A 287 -2.57 -45.34 2.84
N TYR A 288 -3.10 -45.86 1.74
CA TYR A 288 -4.19 -46.85 1.74
C TYR A 288 -3.81 -48.20 1.10
N GLY A 289 -2.62 -48.31 0.51
CA GLY A 289 -2.13 -49.51 -0.19
C GLY A 289 -2.39 -49.50 -1.70
N GLU A 290 -1.85 -50.51 -2.41
CA GLU A 290 -1.93 -50.58 -3.89
C GLU A 290 -3.35 -50.84 -4.42
N GLU A 291 -4.17 -51.61 -3.69
CA GLU A 291 -5.54 -51.93 -4.08
C GLU A 291 -6.54 -50.97 -3.44
N LEU A 292 -6.79 -49.85 -4.10
CA LEU A 292 -7.82 -48.88 -3.70
C LEU A 292 -9.22 -49.41 -4.02
N ASN A 293 -10.15 -49.29 -3.09
CA ASN A 293 -11.56 -49.61 -3.33
C ASN A 293 -12.22 -48.55 -4.24
N ASP A 294 -13.39 -48.88 -4.79
CA ASP A 294 -14.04 -48.02 -5.79
C ASP A 294 -14.60 -46.73 -5.18
N GLU A 295 -15.08 -46.77 -3.94
CA GLU A 295 -15.54 -45.57 -3.20
C GLU A 295 -14.42 -44.52 -3.08
N LEU A 296 -13.20 -44.94 -2.73
CA LEU A 296 -12.05 -44.06 -2.60
C LEU A 296 -11.61 -43.49 -3.95
N LYS A 297 -11.64 -44.29 -5.02
CA LYS A 297 -11.31 -43.83 -6.37
C LYS A 297 -12.31 -42.78 -6.85
N GLU A 298 -13.60 -43.05 -6.70
CA GLU A 298 -14.67 -42.12 -7.05
C GLU A 298 -14.50 -40.79 -6.30
N ARG A 299 -14.17 -40.87 -5.00
CA ARG A 299 -13.93 -39.69 -4.18
C ARG A 299 -12.73 -38.87 -4.66
N ILE A 300 -11.60 -39.52 -4.96
CA ILE A 300 -10.39 -38.86 -5.49
C ILE A 300 -10.70 -38.16 -6.81
N ILE A 301 -11.39 -38.86 -7.73
CA ILE A 301 -11.76 -38.31 -9.04
C ILE A 301 -12.64 -37.08 -8.89
N PHE A 302 -13.68 -37.17 -8.05
CA PHE A 302 -14.60 -36.07 -7.78
C PHE A 302 -13.85 -34.86 -7.19
N GLU A 303 -13.05 -35.05 -6.14
CA GLU A 303 -12.34 -33.95 -5.48
C GLU A 303 -11.33 -33.26 -6.41
N LEU A 304 -10.54 -34.04 -7.16
CA LEU A 304 -9.60 -33.51 -8.15
C LEU A 304 -10.32 -32.73 -9.26
N HIS A 305 -11.49 -33.21 -9.69
CA HIS A 305 -12.32 -32.50 -10.66
C HIS A 305 -12.79 -31.15 -10.12
N ILE A 306 -13.30 -31.10 -8.89
CA ILE A 306 -13.75 -29.85 -8.25
C ILE A 306 -12.57 -28.87 -8.08
N MET A 307 -11.42 -29.33 -7.58
CA MET A 307 -10.22 -28.49 -7.41
C MET A 307 -9.79 -27.87 -8.75
N LYS A 308 -9.73 -28.68 -9.82
CA LYS A 308 -9.39 -28.22 -11.18
C LYS A 308 -10.39 -27.20 -11.69
N THR A 309 -11.68 -27.51 -11.65
CA THR A 309 -12.73 -26.65 -12.23
C THR A 309 -12.96 -25.36 -11.47
N MET A 310 -12.56 -25.30 -10.19
CA MET A 310 -12.52 -24.08 -9.40
C MET A 310 -11.21 -23.28 -9.55
N GLY A 311 -10.19 -23.84 -10.21
CA GLY A 311 -8.92 -23.17 -10.45
C GLY A 311 -7.93 -23.20 -9.27
N PHE A 312 -8.09 -24.14 -8.33
CA PHE A 312 -7.26 -24.27 -7.14
C PHE A 312 -6.15 -25.37 -7.13
N PRO A 313 -5.80 -26.11 -8.20
CA PRO A 313 -4.74 -27.11 -8.09
C PRO A 313 -3.39 -26.55 -7.60
N GLY A 314 -2.97 -25.39 -8.10
CA GLY A 314 -1.74 -24.73 -7.64
C GLY A 314 -1.72 -24.43 -6.14
N TYR A 315 -2.86 -24.09 -5.54
CA TYR A 315 -2.96 -23.91 -4.08
C TYR A 315 -2.64 -25.21 -3.33
N PHE A 316 -3.22 -26.35 -3.74
CA PHE A 316 -2.95 -27.63 -3.11
C PHE A 316 -1.50 -28.09 -3.29
N LEU A 317 -0.92 -27.85 -4.47
CA LEU A 317 0.49 -28.14 -4.73
C LEU A 317 1.42 -27.35 -3.79
N ILE A 318 1.20 -26.03 -3.67
CA ILE A 318 1.99 -25.18 -2.77
C ILE A 318 1.87 -25.67 -1.32
N VAL A 319 0.64 -25.94 -0.85
CA VAL A 319 0.38 -26.37 0.53
C VAL A 319 1.03 -27.71 0.83
N GLN A 320 0.87 -28.69 -0.05
CA GLN A 320 1.47 -30.02 0.12
C GLN A 320 3.00 -29.93 0.11
N ASP A 321 3.60 -29.07 -0.72
CA ASP A 321 5.04 -28.97 -0.88
C ASP A 321 5.74 -28.47 0.39
N TYR A 322 5.29 -27.34 0.98
CA TYR A 322 5.91 -26.85 2.20
C TYR A 322 5.60 -27.75 3.42
N ILE A 323 4.46 -28.47 3.43
CA ILE A 323 4.17 -29.47 4.48
C ILE A 323 5.12 -30.66 4.37
N ARG A 324 5.38 -31.14 3.15
CA ARG A 324 6.35 -32.22 2.89
C ARG A 324 7.74 -31.78 3.33
N ALA A 325 8.21 -30.61 2.88
CA ALA A 325 9.52 -30.07 3.25
C ALA A 325 9.66 -29.91 4.77
N ALA A 326 8.62 -29.41 5.45
CA ALA A 326 8.61 -29.30 6.91
C ALA A 326 8.85 -30.66 7.60
N ARG A 327 8.14 -31.72 7.18
CA ARG A 327 8.23 -33.05 7.81
C ARG A 327 9.48 -33.83 7.42
N GLU A 328 9.87 -33.79 6.16
CA GLU A 328 10.88 -34.69 5.59
C GLU A 328 12.28 -34.09 5.52
N GLU A 329 12.39 -32.76 5.40
CA GLU A 329 13.67 -32.08 5.19
C GLU A 329 14.11 -31.25 6.40
N LEU A 330 13.14 -30.69 7.16
CA LEU A 330 13.41 -29.73 8.23
C LEU A 330 13.12 -30.25 9.64
N ASP A 331 12.60 -31.47 9.78
CA ASP A 331 12.21 -32.09 11.07
C ASP A 331 11.25 -31.20 11.90
N VAL A 332 10.31 -30.53 11.21
CA VAL A 332 9.28 -29.69 11.80
C VAL A 332 7.97 -30.47 11.90
N SER A 333 7.46 -30.62 13.12
CA SER A 333 6.17 -31.27 13.36
C SER A 333 5.02 -30.44 12.81
N VAL A 334 4.14 -31.07 12.02
CA VAL A 334 2.96 -30.45 11.40
C VAL A 334 1.72 -31.15 11.94
N GLY A 335 0.72 -30.36 12.35
CA GLY A 335 -0.55 -30.84 12.91
C GLY A 335 -1.28 -31.87 12.03
N PRO A 336 -2.22 -32.62 12.62
CA PRO A 336 -2.98 -33.67 11.93
C PRO A 336 -3.88 -33.13 10.82
#